data_AF-F7YUL0-F1
#
_entry.id   AF-F7YUL0-F1
#
_cell.length_a   1.000
_cell.length_b   1.000
_cell.length_c   1.000
_cell.angle_alpha   90.00
_cell.angle_beta   90.00
_cell.angle_gamma   90.00
#
_symmetry.space_group_name_H-M   'P 1'
#
loop_
_entity.id
_entity.type
_entity.pdbx_description
1 polymer ?
#
loop_
_entity_poly.entity_id
_entity_poly.type
_entity_poly.pdbx_seq_one_letter_code
_entity_poly.pdbx_strand_id
1 'polypeptide(L)'
;MKMVIVALFLITSAFLLAQTIYFSPALDLVLTVYSPFFEMRPSRPNEIGLFQVPGKSSTLQVVSISASGFNDLNSFAKLLGAQLIGAEELAVMNFWLGSQEFFYRRFSISSQKSEGIQMIFLRSGKGYILTYYSSFEEFWQHLVPALLTMTSLRISEKPQVYLNTDHNYTVKLMGPFVAVTPARGEIGAFATHVEGKRGYVQIVKENLPRKISLEEYSNLVERNTLMKLAGYKLFSTGVNYVEGIDYAWRIFEFERTNEKYRCIQAYTIVETVAYTITYIAKEQDFDFFLPAAVYIAFSFKPIW
;
A
#
# COMPACT_ATOMS: atom_id res chain seq x y z
N MET A 1 15.46 -19.89 34.27
CA MET A 1 14.01 -19.93 34.00
C MET A 1 13.38 -18.55 33.82
N LYS A 2 13.55 -17.59 34.77
CA LYS A 2 12.98 -16.23 34.64
C LYS A 2 13.47 -15.43 33.41
N MET A 3 14.74 -15.53 33.04
CA MET A 3 15.28 -14.85 31.84
C MET A 3 14.70 -15.37 30.52
N VAL A 4 14.42 -16.67 30.43
CA VAL A 4 13.82 -17.29 29.23
C VAL A 4 12.37 -16.87 29.07
N ILE A 5 11.61 -16.76 30.17
CA ILE A 5 10.22 -16.28 30.14
C ILE A 5 10.16 -14.79 29.79
N VAL A 6 11.09 -13.96 30.28
CA VAL A 6 11.16 -12.54 29.91
C VAL A 6 11.58 -12.37 28.45
N ALA A 7 12.52 -13.17 27.95
CA ALA A 7 12.88 -13.17 26.54
C ALA A 7 11.74 -13.67 25.65
N LEU A 8 11.04 -14.75 26.03
CA LEU A 8 9.85 -15.21 25.32
C LEU A 8 8.74 -14.15 25.37
N PHE A 9 8.52 -13.51 26.51
CA PHE A 9 7.52 -12.46 26.67
C PHE A 9 7.86 -11.27 25.77
N LEU A 10 9.12 -10.80 25.78
CA LEU A 10 9.59 -9.70 24.92
C LEU A 10 9.50 -10.02 23.43
N ILE A 11 9.89 -11.24 23.05
CA ILE A 11 9.72 -11.76 21.68
C ILE A 11 8.22 -11.78 21.35
N THR A 12 7.38 -12.42 22.17
CA THR A 12 5.93 -12.44 21.92
C THR A 12 5.32 -11.04 21.88
N SER A 13 5.70 -10.09 22.74
CA SER A 13 5.18 -8.72 22.71
C SER A 13 5.67 -7.91 21.51
N ALA A 14 6.87 -8.17 20.99
CA ALA A 14 7.35 -7.60 19.73
C ALA A 14 6.67 -8.24 18.50
N PHE A 15 6.19 -9.48 18.63
CA PHE A 15 5.39 -10.18 17.61
C PHE A 15 3.87 -9.93 17.75
N LEU A 16 3.39 -9.42 18.89
CA LEU A 16 1.95 -9.24 19.20
C LEU A 16 1.37 -7.94 18.65
N LEU A 17 2.19 -7.00 18.22
CA LEU A 17 1.73 -5.78 17.56
C LEU A 17 1.98 -5.89 16.06
N ALA A 18 0.94 -6.27 15.31
CA ALA A 18 0.97 -6.27 13.84
C ALA A 18 1.23 -4.87 13.24
N GLN A 19 1.12 -3.83 14.08
CA GLN A 19 1.23 -2.43 13.75
C GLN A 19 1.88 -1.64 14.91
N THR A 20 2.79 -0.74 14.60
CA THR A 20 3.39 0.21 15.55
C THR A 20 2.98 1.63 15.17
N ILE A 21 2.65 2.49 16.13
CA ILE A 21 2.39 3.92 15.84
C ILE A 21 3.70 4.67 15.98
N TYR A 22 4.13 5.32 14.90
CA TYR A 22 5.28 6.21 14.88
C TYR A 22 4.83 7.67 14.98
N PHE A 23 5.50 8.43 15.83
CA PHE A 23 5.37 9.86 15.98
C PHE A 23 6.69 10.52 15.55
N SER A 24 6.65 11.54 14.71
CA SER A 24 7.86 12.30 14.42
C SER A 24 8.40 12.96 15.71
N PRO A 25 9.72 13.25 15.77
CA PRO A 25 10.29 14.01 16.88
C PRO A 25 9.61 15.36 17.14
N ALA A 26 9.06 15.99 16.09
CA ALA A 26 8.33 17.25 16.17
C ALA A 26 6.82 17.07 16.44
N LEU A 27 6.33 15.83 16.57
CA LEU A 27 4.92 15.46 16.80
C LEU A 27 3.92 15.99 15.77
N ASP A 28 4.43 16.38 14.60
CA ASP A 28 3.67 16.93 13.48
C ASP A 28 3.32 15.88 12.41
N LEU A 29 3.85 14.67 12.57
CA LEU A 29 3.64 13.52 11.71
C LEU A 29 3.32 12.28 12.57
N VAL A 30 2.27 11.56 12.21
CA VAL A 30 1.91 10.29 12.83
C VAL A 30 1.58 9.27 11.74
N LEU A 31 2.22 8.11 11.83
CA LEU A 31 2.09 6.99 10.90
C LEU A 31 1.78 5.70 11.66
N THR A 32 1.05 4.80 11.04
CA THR A 32 1.03 3.38 11.43
C THR A 32 2.07 2.64 10.60
N VAL A 33 3.07 2.07 11.25
CA VAL A 33 4.10 1.22 10.66
C VAL A 33 3.62 -0.22 10.70
N TYR A 34 3.43 -0.83 9.54
CA TYR A 34 2.95 -2.19 9.41
C TYR A 34 4.10 -3.20 9.43
N SER A 35 3.87 -4.36 10.04
CA SER A 35 4.77 -5.51 9.94
C SER A 35 5.09 -5.85 8.46
N PRO A 36 6.35 -6.20 8.11
CA PRO A 36 7.45 -6.59 8.99
C PRO A 36 8.48 -5.48 9.25
N PHE A 37 8.12 -4.20 9.11
CA PHE A 37 9.06 -3.10 9.35
C PHE A 37 9.22 -2.81 10.84
N PHE A 38 10.46 -2.77 11.32
CA PHE A 38 10.80 -2.41 12.69
C PHE A 38 11.60 -1.11 12.72
N GLU A 39 11.37 -0.30 13.74
CA GLU A 39 12.08 0.96 13.92
C GLU A 39 13.57 0.72 14.15
N MET A 40 14.36 1.48 13.39
CA MET A 40 15.80 1.54 13.44
C MET A 40 16.22 2.96 13.80
N ARG A 41 17.43 3.10 14.33
CA ARG A 41 17.98 4.44 14.60
C ARG A 41 18.27 5.16 13.28
N PRO A 42 17.83 6.42 13.12
CA PRO A 42 18.25 7.23 12.00
C PRO A 42 19.78 7.29 11.88
N SER A 43 20.25 7.25 10.65
CA SER A 43 21.63 7.18 10.21
C SER A 43 22.08 8.43 9.44
N ARG A 44 21.15 9.28 8.99
CA ARG A 44 21.45 10.46 8.16
C ARG A 44 20.90 11.76 8.75
N PRO A 45 21.52 12.91 8.44
CA PRO A 45 20.91 14.22 8.72
C PRO A 45 19.55 14.34 8.03
N ASN A 46 18.57 14.98 8.70
CA ASN A 46 17.18 15.15 8.26
C ASN A 46 16.32 13.87 8.19
N GLU A 47 16.92 12.68 8.37
CA GLU A 47 16.18 11.45 8.58
C GLU A 47 15.58 11.50 9.99
N ILE A 48 14.25 11.54 10.05
CA ILE A 48 13.50 11.61 11.30
C ILE A 48 12.95 10.24 11.72
N GLY A 49 12.85 9.30 10.77
CA GLY A 49 12.45 7.92 11.04
C GLY A 49 13.08 6.96 10.03
N LEU A 50 13.45 5.77 10.49
CA LEU A 50 14.00 4.69 9.68
C LEU A 50 13.40 3.38 10.15
N PHE A 51 12.91 2.57 9.24
CA PHE A 51 12.35 1.25 9.54
C PHE A 51 12.89 0.23 8.56
N GLN A 52 13.23 -0.96 9.05
CA GLN A 52 13.85 -1.99 8.23
C GLN A 52 13.18 -3.34 8.47
N VAL A 53 13.11 -4.16 7.43
CA VAL A 53 12.76 -5.58 7.57
C VAL A 53 13.99 -6.36 8.05
N PRO A 54 13.91 -7.16 9.13
CA PRO A 54 15.09 -7.81 9.71
C PRO A 54 15.76 -8.76 8.71
N GLY A 55 17.07 -8.59 8.53
CA GLY A 55 17.87 -9.42 7.61
C GLY A 55 17.60 -9.17 6.12
N LYS A 56 16.91 -8.06 5.78
CA LYS A 56 16.54 -7.70 4.41
C LYS A 56 17.06 -6.31 4.04
N SER A 57 17.13 -6.04 2.74
CA SER A 57 17.50 -4.71 2.22
C SER A 57 16.34 -3.72 2.24
N SER A 58 15.11 -4.23 2.39
CA SER A 58 13.87 -3.48 2.42
C SER A 58 13.79 -2.50 3.58
N THR A 59 13.73 -1.21 3.25
CA THR A 59 13.84 -0.09 4.19
C THR A 59 12.77 0.96 3.88
N LEU A 60 12.10 1.45 4.92
CA LEU A 60 11.26 2.64 4.91
C LEU A 60 12.00 3.79 5.60
N GLN A 61 12.21 4.88 4.90
CA GLN A 61 12.87 6.08 5.39
C GLN A 61 11.87 7.24 5.42
N VAL A 62 11.92 8.03 6.49
CA VAL A 62 11.15 9.27 6.63
C VAL A 62 12.13 10.43 6.81
N VAL A 63 12.16 11.32 5.83
CA VAL A 63 12.96 12.55 5.86
C VAL A 63 12.05 13.75 6.03
N SER A 64 12.50 14.75 6.80
CA SER A 64 11.83 16.04 6.94
C SER A 64 12.79 17.18 6.61
N ILE A 65 12.38 18.06 5.71
CA ILE A 65 13.18 19.20 5.25
C ILE A 65 12.35 20.47 5.38
N SER A 66 12.97 21.59 5.71
CA SER A 66 12.30 22.89 5.65
C SER A 66 11.79 23.15 4.23
N ALA A 67 10.51 23.48 4.10
CA ALA A 67 9.91 23.88 2.82
C ALA A 67 9.90 25.41 2.65
N SER A 68 10.67 26.15 3.45
CA SER A 68 10.81 27.61 3.32
C SER A 68 11.25 27.99 1.89
N GLY A 69 10.36 28.63 1.14
CA GLY A 69 10.59 29.02 -0.26
C GLY A 69 9.85 28.17 -1.30
N PHE A 70 9.13 27.13 -0.90
CA PHE A 70 8.30 26.31 -1.78
C PHE A 70 6.82 26.52 -1.51
N ASN A 71 6.11 27.02 -2.53
CA ASN A 71 4.66 27.23 -2.47
C ASN A 71 3.88 26.07 -3.11
N ASP A 72 4.54 25.21 -3.90
CA ASP A 72 3.89 24.11 -4.59
C ASP A 72 4.67 22.79 -4.46
N LEU A 73 3.92 21.69 -4.31
CA LEU A 73 4.46 20.36 -4.08
C LEU A 73 5.28 19.84 -5.26
N ASN A 74 4.86 20.15 -6.49
CA ASN A 74 5.51 19.65 -7.69
C ASN A 74 6.91 20.26 -7.87
N SER A 75 7.09 21.55 -7.64
CA SER A 75 8.40 22.20 -7.66
C SER A 75 9.32 21.67 -6.56
N PHE A 76 8.78 21.47 -5.35
CA PHE A 76 9.53 20.86 -4.25
C PHE A 76 10.00 19.43 -4.61
N ALA A 77 9.10 18.58 -5.13
CA ALA A 77 9.40 17.22 -5.52
C ALA A 77 10.44 17.14 -6.66
N LYS A 78 10.36 18.03 -7.66
CA LYS A 78 11.33 18.10 -8.77
C LYS A 78 12.74 18.41 -8.28
N LEU A 79 12.90 19.30 -7.32
CA LEU A 79 14.21 19.63 -6.74
C LEU A 79 14.81 18.47 -5.96
N LEU A 80 13.99 17.69 -5.27
CA LEU A 80 14.43 16.43 -4.66
C LEU A 80 14.80 15.38 -5.72
N GLY A 81 14.12 15.37 -6.86
CA GLY A 81 14.44 14.49 -7.99
C GLY A 81 15.81 14.73 -8.60
N ALA A 82 16.29 15.98 -8.61
CA ALA A 82 17.65 16.30 -9.05
C ALA A 82 18.75 15.61 -8.22
N GLN A 83 18.41 15.07 -7.04
CA GLN A 83 19.34 14.37 -6.14
C GLN A 83 19.38 12.85 -6.35
N LEU A 84 18.52 12.27 -7.19
CA LEU A 84 18.52 10.83 -7.51
C LEU A 84 19.36 10.52 -8.76
N ILE A 85 20.65 10.87 -8.73
CA ILE A 85 21.56 10.64 -9.87
C ILE A 85 21.63 9.13 -10.18
N GLY A 86 21.29 8.75 -11.41
CA GLY A 86 21.30 7.37 -11.89
C GLY A 86 20.02 6.57 -11.61
N ALA A 87 18.96 7.22 -11.13
CA ALA A 87 17.62 6.61 -11.04
C ALA A 87 16.83 6.82 -12.35
N GLU A 88 16.18 5.76 -12.82
CA GLU A 88 15.18 5.80 -13.87
C GLU A 88 13.78 5.91 -13.24
N GLU A 89 13.04 6.97 -13.55
CA GLU A 89 11.65 7.12 -13.10
C GLU A 89 10.72 6.26 -13.96
N LEU A 90 10.00 5.34 -13.30
CA LEU A 90 9.12 4.36 -13.94
C LEU A 90 7.65 4.79 -13.92
N ALA A 91 7.24 5.52 -12.87
CA ALA A 91 5.90 6.08 -12.76
C ALA A 91 5.94 7.34 -11.88
N VAL A 92 5.15 8.35 -12.23
CA VAL A 92 4.98 9.59 -11.48
C VAL A 92 3.51 9.97 -11.48
N MET A 93 2.95 10.32 -10.33
CA MET A 93 1.53 10.67 -10.19
C MET A 93 1.30 11.53 -8.95
N ASN A 94 0.27 12.39 -8.99
CA ASN A 94 -0.23 13.07 -7.80
C ASN A 94 -1.50 12.39 -7.29
N PHE A 95 -1.63 12.33 -5.97
CA PHE A 95 -2.77 11.75 -5.27
C PHE A 95 -3.27 12.69 -4.18
N TRP A 96 -4.53 12.50 -3.76
CA TRP A 96 -5.14 13.29 -2.69
C TRP A 96 -5.78 12.38 -1.65
N LEU A 97 -5.46 12.64 -0.38
CA LEU A 97 -6.13 12.07 0.78
C LEU A 97 -6.74 13.20 1.60
N GLY A 98 -8.07 13.39 1.51
CA GLY A 98 -8.69 14.63 1.98
C GLY A 98 -8.08 15.84 1.26
N SER A 99 -7.71 16.89 2.00
CA SER A 99 -6.97 18.03 1.46
C SER A 99 -5.46 17.82 1.29
N GLN A 100 -4.89 16.71 1.76
CA GLN A 100 -3.45 16.46 1.62
C GLN A 100 -3.13 15.93 0.23
N GLU A 101 -2.39 16.73 -0.55
CA GLU A 101 -1.78 16.30 -1.81
C GLU A 101 -0.46 15.54 -1.53
N PHE A 102 -0.24 14.48 -2.30
CA PHE A 102 0.98 13.70 -2.34
C PHE A 102 1.52 13.65 -3.77
N PHE A 103 2.82 13.85 -3.92
CA PHE A 103 3.56 13.53 -5.12
C PHE A 103 4.15 12.15 -4.94
N TYR A 104 3.85 11.25 -5.86
CA TYR A 104 4.36 9.89 -5.86
C TYR A 104 5.28 9.66 -7.06
N ARG A 105 6.31 8.87 -6.82
CA ARG A 105 7.10 8.26 -7.88
C ARG A 105 7.55 6.85 -7.56
N ARG A 106 7.68 6.02 -8.59
CA ARG A 106 8.42 4.76 -8.61
C ARG A 106 9.67 4.95 -9.44
N PHE A 107 10.79 4.43 -8.98
CA PHE A 107 12.04 4.51 -9.71
C PHE A 107 12.88 3.24 -9.51
N SER A 108 13.81 3.02 -10.44
CA SER A 108 14.80 1.96 -10.41
C SER A 108 16.21 2.56 -10.43
N ILE A 109 17.14 1.98 -9.67
CA ILE A 109 18.55 2.38 -9.66
C ILE A 109 19.36 1.16 -10.09
N SER A 110 19.57 1.02 -11.40
CA SER A 110 20.21 -0.16 -12.00
C SER A 110 21.61 -0.43 -11.46
N SER A 111 22.39 0.62 -11.15
CA SER A 111 23.73 0.49 -10.58
C SER A 111 23.75 -0.15 -9.18
N GLN A 112 22.64 -0.05 -8.45
CA GLN A 112 22.48 -0.59 -7.10
C GLN A 112 21.56 -1.82 -7.08
N LYS A 113 21.02 -2.22 -8.24
CA LYS A 113 20.00 -3.29 -8.36
C LYS A 113 18.85 -3.13 -7.37
N SER A 114 18.40 -1.88 -7.21
CA SER A 114 17.39 -1.50 -6.22
C SER A 114 16.21 -0.78 -6.87
N GLU A 115 15.01 -1.06 -6.41
CA GLU A 115 13.81 -0.30 -6.73
C GLU A 115 13.38 0.52 -5.51
N GLY A 116 12.65 1.60 -5.76
CA GLY A 116 12.05 2.37 -4.70
C GLY A 116 10.79 3.09 -5.12
N ILE A 117 10.02 3.47 -4.10
CA ILE A 117 8.88 4.37 -4.23
C ILE A 117 9.05 5.52 -3.26
N GLN A 118 8.65 6.72 -3.68
CA GLN A 118 8.61 7.90 -2.83
C GLN A 118 7.22 8.48 -2.80
N MET A 119 6.78 8.87 -1.61
CA MET A 119 5.63 9.74 -1.40
C MET A 119 6.11 11.01 -0.71
N ILE A 120 5.90 12.14 -1.37
CA ILE A 120 6.34 13.46 -0.95
C ILE A 120 5.11 14.31 -0.69
N PHE A 121 5.09 15.05 0.41
CA PHE A 121 3.99 15.97 0.71
C PHE A 121 4.47 17.14 1.56
N LEU A 122 3.74 18.25 1.51
CA LEU A 122 4.00 19.44 2.31
C LEU A 122 3.03 19.50 3.48
N ARG A 123 3.53 19.81 4.68
CA ARG A 123 2.72 20.03 5.89
C ARG A 123 3.44 20.95 6.86
N SER A 124 2.74 21.93 7.42
CA SER A 124 3.24 22.84 8.46
C SER A 124 4.60 23.49 8.12
N GLY A 125 4.79 23.93 6.88
CA GLY A 125 6.04 24.55 6.41
C GLY A 125 7.22 23.59 6.22
N LYS A 126 6.98 22.28 6.28
CA LYS A 126 7.97 21.22 6.03
C LYS A 126 7.57 20.38 4.83
N GLY A 127 8.57 19.88 4.12
CA GLY A 127 8.43 18.82 3.14
C GLY A 127 8.82 17.48 3.76
N TYR A 128 7.92 16.51 3.68
CA TYR A 128 8.14 15.16 4.14
C TYR A 128 8.35 14.25 2.95
N ILE A 129 9.32 13.36 3.07
CA ILE A 129 9.65 12.37 2.04
C ILE A 129 9.62 11.01 2.73
N LEU A 130 8.59 10.23 2.43
CA LEU A 130 8.58 8.81 2.75
C LEU A 130 9.19 8.07 1.58
N THR A 131 10.18 7.22 1.84
CA THR A 131 10.78 6.39 0.81
C THR A 131 10.80 4.94 1.23
N TYR A 132 10.27 4.06 0.39
CA TYR A 132 10.56 2.63 0.47
C TYR A 132 11.64 2.30 -0.56
N TYR A 133 12.75 1.71 -0.11
CA TYR A 133 13.84 1.19 -0.93
C TYR A 133 14.02 -0.30 -0.69
N SER A 134 14.30 -1.07 -1.73
CA SER A 134 14.59 -2.50 -1.62
C SER A 134 15.40 -2.99 -2.81
N SER A 135 16.09 -4.13 -2.68
CA SER A 135 16.65 -4.84 -3.83
C SER A 135 15.54 -5.28 -4.79
N PHE A 136 15.89 -5.52 -6.07
CA PHE A 136 14.96 -6.01 -7.09
C PHE A 136 14.23 -7.30 -6.68
N GLU A 137 14.93 -8.21 -6.01
CA GLU A 137 14.39 -9.51 -5.58
C GLU A 137 13.37 -9.37 -4.44
N GLU A 138 13.57 -8.36 -3.59
CA GLU A 138 12.79 -8.16 -2.38
C GLU A 138 11.68 -7.11 -2.53
N PHE A 139 11.75 -6.25 -3.56
CA PHE A 139 10.86 -5.09 -3.73
C PHE A 139 9.39 -5.46 -3.57
N TRP A 140 8.92 -6.46 -4.33
CA TRP A 140 7.52 -6.90 -4.30
C TRP A 140 7.13 -7.59 -3.00
N GLN A 141 8.08 -8.20 -2.27
CA GLN A 141 7.81 -8.98 -1.06
C GLN A 141 7.26 -8.11 0.09
N HIS A 142 7.71 -6.86 0.17
CA HIS A 142 7.35 -5.94 1.25
C HIS A 142 6.69 -4.64 0.76
N LEU A 143 6.28 -4.61 -0.52
CA LEU A 143 5.66 -3.45 -1.14
C LEU A 143 4.32 -3.07 -0.50
N VAL A 144 3.43 -4.04 -0.26
CA VAL A 144 2.12 -3.78 0.35
C VAL A 144 2.25 -3.20 1.76
N PRO A 145 2.97 -3.82 2.72
CA PRO A 145 3.14 -3.21 4.04
C PRO A 145 3.86 -1.85 4.01
N ALA A 146 4.75 -1.63 3.04
CA ALA A 146 5.37 -0.34 2.82
C ALA A 146 4.33 0.72 2.41
N LEU A 147 3.52 0.43 1.39
CA LEU A 147 2.45 1.32 0.92
C LEU A 147 1.39 1.58 1.99
N LEU A 148 1.01 0.56 2.77
CA LEU A 148 0.11 0.72 3.92
C LEU A 148 0.71 1.69 4.95
N THR A 149 2.01 1.58 5.23
CA THR A 149 2.70 2.50 6.13
C THR A 149 2.71 3.92 5.56
N MET A 150 3.07 4.08 4.28
CA MET A 150 3.18 5.39 3.64
C MET A 150 1.83 6.11 3.47
N THR A 151 0.74 5.35 3.34
CA THR A 151 -0.63 5.89 3.20
C THR A 151 -1.39 5.97 4.55
N SER A 152 -0.78 5.53 5.65
CA SER A 152 -1.40 5.56 7.00
C SER A 152 -1.40 6.94 7.67
N LEU A 153 -0.94 7.98 6.96
CA LEU A 153 -0.78 9.33 7.49
C LEU A 153 -2.03 9.81 8.22
N ARG A 154 -1.87 10.17 9.50
CA ARG A 154 -2.94 10.84 10.25
C ARG A 154 -3.01 12.31 9.82
N ILE A 155 -4.02 12.61 9.02
CA ILE A 155 -4.40 13.96 8.58
C ILE A 155 -5.51 14.52 9.47
N SER A 156 -5.63 15.84 9.56
CA SER A 156 -6.65 16.53 10.37
C SER A 156 -8.05 16.37 9.81
N GLU A 157 -8.18 16.30 8.48
CA GLU A 157 -9.44 16.06 7.80
C GLU A 157 -9.75 14.57 7.69
N LYS A 158 -11.03 14.22 7.75
CA LYS A 158 -11.44 12.83 7.53
C LYS A 158 -11.27 12.48 6.05
N PRO A 159 -10.65 11.33 5.72
CA PRO A 159 -10.64 10.81 4.36
C PRO A 159 -12.06 10.70 3.81
N GLN A 160 -12.21 10.83 2.48
CA GLN A 160 -13.48 10.57 1.83
C GLN A 160 -13.86 9.10 2.06
N VAL A 161 -15.08 8.85 2.54
CA VAL A 161 -15.61 7.50 2.78
C VAL A 161 -16.75 7.24 1.81
N TYR A 162 -16.65 6.16 1.06
CA TYR A 162 -17.73 5.58 0.30
C TYR A 162 -18.49 4.60 1.19
N LEU A 163 -19.81 4.78 1.31
CA LEU A 163 -20.73 3.90 2.01
C LEU A 163 -21.63 3.20 0.99
N ASN A 164 -21.63 1.87 1.00
CA ASN A 164 -22.57 1.06 0.25
C ASN A 164 -23.58 0.44 1.22
N THR A 165 -24.79 0.98 1.24
CA THR A 165 -25.87 0.52 2.11
C THR A 165 -26.48 -0.81 1.65
N ASP A 166 -26.46 -1.10 0.35
CA ASP A 166 -27.08 -2.30 -0.22
C ASP A 166 -26.29 -3.56 0.15
N HIS A 167 -24.98 -3.41 0.31
CA HIS A 167 -24.06 -4.49 0.65
C HIS A 167 -23.38 -4.33 2.01
N ASN A 168 -23.82 -3.35 2.81
CA ASN A 168 -23.35 -3.06 4.17
C ASN A 168 -21.82 -3.02 4.28
N TYR A 169 -21.17 -2.09 3.58
CA TYR A 169 -19.73 -1.88 3.73
C TYR A 169 -19.33 -0.41 3.55
N THR A 170 -18.15 -0.07 4.04
CA THR A 170 -17.46 1.21 3.78
C THR A 170 -16.11 0.99 3.13
N VAL A 171 -15.64 1.97 2.35
CA VAL A 171 -14.28 2.04 1.79
C VAL A 171 -13.80 3.48 1.89
N LYS A 172 -12.53 3.69 2.25
CA LYS A 172 -11.91 5.02 2.18
C LYS A 172 -11.35 5.24 0.78
N LEU A 173 -11.60 6.41 0.21
CA LEU A 173 -11.16 6.78 -1.13
C LEU A 173 -9.90 7.64 -1.06
N MET A 174 -9.02 7.42 -2.05
CA MET A 174 -7.87 8.25 -2.34
C MET A 174 -7.96 8.66 -3.81
N GLY A 175 -7.93 9.97 -4.07
CA GLY A 175 -7.95 10.49 -5.43
C GLY A 175 -6.71 9.99 -6.19
N PRO A 176 -6.80 9.72 -7.51
CA PRO A 176 -7.88 10.12 -8.43
C PRO A 176 -9.04 9.12 -8.60
N PHE A 177 -9.13 8.06 -7.80
CA PHE A 177 -10.24 7.10 -7.95
C PHE A 177 -11.59 7.71 -7.56
N VAL A 178 -12.60 7.42 -8.38
CA VAL A 178 -13.99 7.76 -8.12
C VAL A 178 -14.85 6.50 -8.17
N ALA A 179 -15.96 6.49 -7.42
CA ALA A 179 -16.93 5.40 -7.50
C ALA A 179 -17.59 5.37 -8.89
N VAL A 180 -17.78 4.17 -9.42
CA VAL A 180 -18.46 3.94 -10.71
C VAL A 180 -19.49 2.83 -10.57
N THR A 181 -20.37 2.72 -11.56
CA THR A 181 -21.35 1.62 -11.61
C THR A 181 -20.62 0.27 -11.66
N PRO A 182 -20.88 -0.65 -10.72
CA PRO A 182 -20.25 -1.97 -10.73
C PRO A 182 -20.65 -2.78 -11.95
N ALA A 183 -19.73 -3.57 -12.49
CA ALA A 183 -20.03 -4.55 -13.52
C ALA A 183 -20.80 -5.75 -12.94
N ARG A 184 -21.35 -6.59 -13.82
CA ARG A 184 -22.10 -7.78 -13.39
C ARG A 184 -21.24 -8.68 -12.51
N GLY A 185 -21.72 -8.96 -11.30
CA GLY A 185 -21.03 -9.82 -10.31
C GLY A 185 -20.21 -9.05 -9.28
N GLU A 186 -20.05 -7.74 -9.46
CA GLU A 186 -19.40 -6.85 -8.50
C GLU A 186 -20.44 -6.23 -7.56
N ILE A 187 -20.05 -6.02 -6.31
CA ILE A 187 -20.85 -5.28 -5.31
C ILE A 187 -20.38 -3.83 -5.17
N GLY A 188 -19.24 -3.47 -5.78
CA GLY A 188 -18.64 -2.15 -5.72
C GLY A 188 -17.52 -1.98 -6.73
N ALA A 189 -17.36 -0.77 -7.25
CA ALA A 189 -16.33 -0.46 -8.22
C ALA A 189 -15.83 0.98 -8.12
N PHE A 190 -14.54 1.16 -8.37
CA PHE A 190 -13.88 2.47 -8.43
C PHE A 190 -12.96 2.52 -9.64
N ALA A 191 -12.99 3.62 -10.39
CA ALA A 191 -12.16 3.79 -11.58
C ALA A 191 -11.40 5.10 -11.55
N THR A 192 -10.29 5.13 -12.28
CA THR A 192 -9.54 6.34 -12.57
C THR A 192 -9.08 6.36 -14.01
N HIS A 193 -9.03 7.57 -14.58
CA HIS A 193 -8.45 7.85 -15.88
C HIS A 193 -7.74 9.20 -15.82
N VAL A 194 -6.42 9.18 -15.80
CA VAL A 194 -5.56 10.38 -15.74
C VAL A 194 -4.51 10.25 -16.83
N GLU A 195 -4.38 11.27 -17.68
CA GLU A 195 -3.33 11.32 -18.73
C GLU A 195 -3.25 10.06 -19.61
N GLY A 196 -4.40 9.47 -19.95
CA GLY A 196 -4.47 8.24 -20.75
C GLY A 196 -4.20 6.94 -19.98
N LYS A 197 -3.75 7.03 -18.72
CA LYS A 197 -3.53 5.91 -17.80
C LYS A 197 -4.83 5.50 -17.14
N ARG A 198 -5.06 4.20 -16.96
CA ARG A 198 -6.31 3.68 -16.35
C ARG A 198 -6.06 2.72 -15.21
N GLY A 199 -6.91 2.81 -14.20
CA GLY A 199 -6.94 1.88 -13.07
C GLY A 199 -8.36 1.55 -12.67
N TYR A 200 -8.59 0.31 -12.22
CA TYR A 200 -9.91 -0.15 -11.79
C TYR A 200 -9.78 -0.97 -10.51
N VAL A 201 -10.60 -0.67 -9.50
CA VAL A 201 -10.75 -1.45 -8.28
C VAL A 201 -12.16 -2.02 -8.26
N GLN A 202 -12.28 -3.35 -8.20
CA GLN A 202 -13.56 -4.05 -8.05
C GLN A 202 -13.65 -4.71 -6.68
N ILE A 203 -14.88 -4.85 -6.19
CA ILE A 203 -15.22 -5.58 -4.97
C ILE A 203 -16.23 -6.65 -5.32
N VAL A 204 -15.92 -7.90 -4.98
CA VAL A 204 -16.80 -9.06 -5.16
C VAL A 204 -17.10 -9.67 -3.78
N LYS A 205 -18.33 -10.13 -3.61
CA LYS A 205 -18.83 -10.83 -2.42
C LYS A 205 -19.20 -12.26 -2.78
N GLU A 206 -18.78 -13.22 -1.96
CA GLU A 206 -19.08 -14.63 -2.12
C GLU A 206 -19.62 -15.20 -0.81
N ASN A 207 -20.70 -15.99 -0.89
CA ASN A 207 -21.19 -16.75 0.25
C ASN A 207 -20.54 -18.13 0.26
N LEU A 208 -19.82 -18.42 1.34
CA LEU A 208 -19.07 -19.66 1.52
C LEU A 208 -19.99 -20.75 2.09
N PRO A 209 -19.85 -22.01 1.63
CA PRO A 209 -20.69 -23.11 2.11
C PRO A 209 -20.39 -23.50 3.56
N ARG A 210 -19.22 -23.12 4.08
CA ARG A 210 -18.77 -23.33 5.46
C ARG A 210 -17.80 -22.24 5.87
N LYS A 211 -17.55 -22.12 7.18
CA LYS A 211 -16.44 -21.32 7.69
C LYS A 211 -15.10 -21.94 7.23
N ILE A 212 -14.24 -21.10 6.67
CA ILE A 212 -12.87 -21.44 6.24
C ILE A 212 -11.93 -20.33 6.70
N SER A 213 -10.64 -20.66 6.84
CA SER A 213 -9.65 -19.64 7.18
C SER A 213 -9.38 -18.70 5.98
N LEU A 214 -8.89 -17.51 6.28
CA LEU A 214 -8.53 -16.53 5.24
C LEU A 214 -7.43 -17.06 4.30
N GLU A 215 -6.44 -17.76 4.86
CA GLU A 215 -5.38 -18.42 4.11
C GLU A 215 -5.92 -19.56 3.23
N GLU A 216 -6.83 -20.38 3.76
CA GLU A 216 -7.49 -21.44 2.99
C GLU A 216 -8.28 -20.85 1.81
N TYR A 217 -9.06 -19.79 2.03
CA TYR A 217 -9.81 -19.13 0.97
C TYR A 217 -8.90 -18.53 -0.11
N SER A 218 -7.88 -17.77 0.28
CA SER A 218 -6.98 -17.14 -0.69
C SER A 218 -6.28 -18.21 -1.55
N ASN A 219 -5.86 -19.32 -0.96
CA ASN A 219 -5.29 -20.46 -1.66
C ASN A 219 -6.29 -21.16 -2.61
N LEU A 220 -7.55 -21.30 -2.19
CA LEU A 220 -8.62 -21.84 -3.05
C LEU A 220 -8.86 -20.96 -4.28
N VAL A 221 -8.94 -19.63 -4.11
CA VAL A 221 -9.10 -18.67 -5.21
C VAL A 221 -7.93 -18.78 -6.19
N GLU A 222 -6.71 -18.94 -5.69
CA GLU A 222 -5.52 -19.08 -6.54
C GLU A 222 -5.61 -20.32 -7.43
N ARG A 223 -5.80 -21.48 -6.80
CA ARG A 223 -5.81 -22.78 -7.48
C ARG A 223 -6.99 -22.91 -8.45
N ASN A 224 -8.15 -22.42 -8.05
CA ASN A 224 -9.38 -22.63 -8.81
C ASN A 224 -9.62 -21.59 -9.90
N THR A 225 -9.05 -20.39 -9.76
CA THR A 225 -9.33 -19.27 -10.66
C THR A 225 -8.05 -18.67 -11.24
N LEU A 226 -7.11 -18.21 -10.41
CA LEU A 226 -5.98 -17.39 -10.88
C LEU A 226 -4.95 -18.18 -11.68
N MET A 227 -4.60 -19.39 -11.23
CA MET A 227 -3.64 -20.27 -11.94
C MET A 227 -4.13 -20.72 -13.33
N LYS A 228 -5.41 -20.52 -13.63
CA LYS A 228 -6.01 -20.82 -14.94
C LYS A 228 -5.95 -19.63 -15.90
N LEU A 229 -5.54 -18.46 -15.44
CA LEU A 229 -5.35 -17.29 -16.29
C LEU A 229 -4.12 -17.50 -17.19
N ALA A 230 -4.23 -17.11 -18.45
CA ALA A 230 -3.10 -17.17 -19.38
C ALA A 230 -1.95 -16.29 -18.87
N GLY A 231 -0.72 -16.79 -18.94
CA GLY A 231 0.45 -16.04 -18.50
C GLY A 231 0.47 -15.70 -17.00
N TYR A 232 -0.29 -16.42 -16.17
CA TYR A 232 -0.31 -16.17 -14.72
C TYR A 232 1.09 -16.24 -14.12
N LYS A 233 1.50 -15.17 -13.43
CA LYS A 233 2.75 -15.12 -12.68
C LYS A 233 2.54 -14.36 -11.38
N LEU A 234 2.73 -15.06 -10.27
CA LEU A 234 2.72 -14.51 -8.93
C LEU A 234 4.05 -13.77 -8.67
N PHE A 235 3.97 -12.53 -8.19
CA PHE A 235 5.12 -11.75 -7.73
C PHE A 235 5.30 -11.85 -6.22
N SER A 236 4.20 -11.72 -5.47
CA SER A 236 4.23 -11.72 -4.03
C SER A 236 2.86 -12.04 -3.44
N THR A 237 2.87 -12.53 -2.20
CA THR A 237 1.69 -12.80 -1.38
C THR A 237 2.04 -12.51 0.07
N GLY A 238 1.04 -12.19 0.88
CA GLY A 238 1.24 -11.94 2.30
C GLY A 238 -0.06 -11.78 3.06
N VAL A 239 0.09 -11.48 4.35
CA VAL A 239 -1.02 -11.20 5.26
C VAL A 239 -0.70 -9.91 6.01
N ASN A 240 -1.71 -9.05 6.15
CA ASN A 240 -1.63 -7.85 6.98
C ASN A 240 -2.92 -7.70 7.79
N TYR A 241 -2.76 -7.34 9.07
CA TYR A 241 -3.86 -6.83 9.88
C TYR A 241 -3.95 -5.32 9.66
N VAL A 242 -5.10 -4.80 9.25
CA VAL A 242 -5.33 -3.38 8.94
C VAL A 242 -6.63 -2.91 9.59
N GLU A 243 -6.54 -1.90 10.45
CA GLU A 243 -7.70 -1.26 11.11
C GLU A 243 -8.75 -2.22 11.72
N GLY A 244 -8.32 -3.35 12.26
CA GLY A 244 -9.22 -4.33 12.88
C GLY A 244 -9.52 -5.57 12.03
N ILE A 245 -9.03 -5.62 10.78
CA ILE A 245 -9.39 -6.62 9.79
C ILE A 245 -8.14 -7.34 9.30
N ASP A 246 -8.20 -8.68 9.28
CA ASP A 246 -7.19 -9.50 8.62
C ASP A 246 -7.41 -9.51 7.11
N TYR A 247 -6.31 -9.26 6.37
CA TYR A 247 -6.25 -9.39 4.93
C TYR A 247 -5.17 -10.37 4.51
N ALA A 248 -5.53 -11.33 3.65
CA ALA A 248 -4.56 -11.98 2.78
C ALA A 248 -4.49 -11.21 1.47
N TRP A 249 -3.33 -11.10 0.86
CA TRP A 249 -3.17 -10.37 -0.38
C TRP A 249 -2.15 -11.01 -1.31
N ARG A 250 -2.23 -10.66 -2.59
CA ARG A 250 -1.26 -11.06 -3.62
C ARG A 250 -1.10 -10.03 -4.71
N ILE A 251 0.08 -10.05 -5.32
CA ILE A 251 0.43 -9.29 -6.52
C ILE A 251 0.75 -10.29 -7.62
N PHE A 252 0.07 -10.19 -8.76
CA PHE A 252 0.29 -11.11 -9.88
C PHE A 252 0.07 -10.40 -11.21
N GLU A 253 0.60 -10.99 -12.28
CA GLU A 253 0.26 -10.62 -13.65
C GLU A 253 -0.43 -11.77 -14.38
N PHE A 254 -1.14 -11.41 -15.45
CA PHE A 254 -1.71 -12.34 -16.40
C PHE A 254 -1.93 -11.64 -17.75
N GLU A 255 -2.23 -12.43 -18.78
CA GLU A 255 -2.50 -11.96 -20.14
C GLU A 255 -3.98 -12.10 -20.49
N ARG A 256 -4.53 -11.06 -21.10
CA ARG A 256 -5.88 -11.06 -21.66
C ARG A 256 -5.88 -10.24 -22.93
N THR A 257 -6.47 -10.79 -24.00
CA THR A 257 -6.61 -10.09 -25.29
C THR A 257 -5.28 -9.52 -25.81
N ASN A 258 -4.19 -10.30 -25.71
CA ASN A 258 -2.81 -9.92 -26.07
C ASN A 258 -2.24 -8.71 -25.29
N GLU A 259 -2.83 -8.36 -24.15
CA GLU A 259 -2.34 -7.32 -23.26
C GLU A 259 -2.00 -7.94 -21.90
N LYS A 260 -0.93 -7.43 -21.27
CA LYS A 260 -0.55 -7.80 -19.91
C LYS A 260 -1.25 -6.92 -18.90
N TYR A 261 -1.80 -7.56 -17.89
CA TYR A 261 -2.44 -6.92 -16.74
C TYR A 261 -1.69 -7.30 -15.47
N ARG A 262 -1.55 -6.34 -14.57
CA ARG A 262 -1.04 -6.57 -13.21
C ARG A 262 -2.13 -6.24 -12.21
N CYS A 263 -2.19 -7.05 -11.15
CA CYS A 263 -3.24 -6.97 -10.14
C CYS A 263 -2.66 -6.96 -8.73
N ILE A 264 -3.37 -6.26 -7.85
CA ILE A 264 -3.33 -6.50 -6.40
C ILE A 264 -4.70 -7.04 -6.02
N GLN A 265 -4.73 -8.16 -5.33
CA GLN A 265 -5.96 -8.73 -4.81
C GLN A 265 -5.84 -8.88 -3.30
N ALA A 266 -6.77 -8.30 -2.56
CA ALA A 266 -6.91 -8.41 -1.12
C ALA A 266 -8.18 -9.20 -0.79
N TYR A 267 -8.10 -10.04 0.23
CA TYR A 267 -9.17 -10.92 0.69
C TYR A 267 -9.47 -10.63 2.14
N THR A 268 -10.74 -10.64 2.52
CA THR A 268 -11.14 -10.75 3.93
C THR A 268 -12.39 -11.61 4.05
N ILE A 269 -12.59 -12.22 5.23
CA ILE A 269 -13.73 -13.09 5.51
C ILE A 269 -14.40 -12.62 6.80
N VAL A 270 -15.72 -12.45 6.74
CA VAL A 270 -16.56 -12.27 7.93
C VAL A 270 -17.52 -13.43 7.99
N GLU A 271 -17.35 -14.29 8.99
CA GLU A 271 -18.10 -15.53 9.17
C GLU A 271 -18.04 -16.46 7.94
N THR A 272 -19.11 -16.51 7.14
CA THR A 272 -19.22 -17.30 5.91
C THR A 272 -19.33 -16.43 4.67
N VAL A 273 -18.93 -15.17 4.75
CA VAL A 273 -18.93 -14.23 3.63
C VAL A 273 -17.49 -13.83 3.32
N ALA A 274 -17.04 -14.15 2.12
CA ALA A 274 -15.75 -13.69 1.61
C ALA A 274 -15.92 -12.43 0.77
N TYR A 275 -14.97 -11.52 0.93
CA TYR A 275 -14.82 -10.32 0.12
C TYR A 275 -13.49 -10.37 -0.61
N THR A 276 -13.53 -10.10 -1.90
CA THR A 276 -12.36 -9.96 -2.76
C THR A 276 -12.31 -8.55 -3.30
N ILE A 277 -11.23 -7.82 -3.02
CA ILE A 277 -10.98 -6.49 -3.55
C ILE A 277 -9.81 -6.56 -4.52
N THR A 278 -10.04 -6.29 -5.79
CA THR A 278 -9.03 -6.42 -6.84
C THR A 278 -8.78 -5.08 -7.50
N TYR A 279 -7.57 -4.55 -7.33
CA TYR A 279 -7.03 -3.54 -8.23
C TYR A 279 -6.47 -4.21 -9.48
N ILE A 280 -6.88 -3.75 -10.65
CA ILE A 280 -6.41 -4.21 -11.94
C ILE A 280 -6.10 -3.02 -12.85
N ALA A 281 -4.97 -3.11 -13.55
CA ALA A 281 -4.57 -2.17 -14.59
C ALA A 281 -3.74 -2.90 -15.65
N LYS A 282 -3.58 -2.27 -16.82
CA LYS A 282 -2.55 -2.71 -17.77
C LYS A 282 -1.19 -2.61 -17.10
N GLU A 283 -0.27 -3.49 -17.46
CA GLU A 283 1.07 -3.55 -16.84
C GLU A 283 1.76 -2.17 -16.79
N GLN A 284 1.72 -1.44 -17.89
CA GLN A 284 2.33 -0.10 -18.05
C GLN A 284 1.62 1.03 -17.29
N ASP A 285 0.42 0.77 -16.74
CA ASP A 285 -0.39 1.74 -16.00
C ASP A 285 -0.45 1.40 -14.50
N PHE A 286 -0.08 0.18 -14.12
CA PHE A 286 -0.25 -0.36 -12.78
C PHE A 286 0.45 0.46 -11.69
N ASP A 287 1.71 0.84 -11.93
CA ASP A 287 2.48 1.54 -10.91
C ASP A 287 2.00 2.97 -10.67
N PHE A 288 1.26 3.57 -11.62
CA PHE A 288 0.81 4.96 -11.53
C PHE A 288 -0.29 5.18 -10.50
N PHE A 289 -1.05 4.16 -10.14
CA PHE A 289 -2.17 4.28 -9.18
C PHE A 289 -2.01 3.43 -7.93
N LEU A 290 -0.84 2.80 -7.79
CA LEU A 290 -0.54 1.77 -6.82
C LEU A 290 -0.78 2.20 -5.35
N PRO A 291 -0.32 3.37 -4.86
CA PRO A 291 -0.61 3.81 -3.49
C PRO A 291 -2.11 3.98 -3.21
N ALA A 292 -2.83 4.65 -4.12
CA ALA A 292 -4.26 4.87 -3.98
C ALA A 292 -5.04 3.55 -4.03
N ALA A 293 -4.66 2.63 -4.90
CA ALA A 293 -5.26 1.30 -5.00
C ALA A 293 -5.07 0.47 -3.73
N VAL A 294 -3.86 0.45 -3.15
CA VAL A 294 -3.60 -0.24 -1.87
C VAL A 294 -4.42 0.40 -0.76
N TYR A 295 -4.45 1.73 -0.68
CA TYR A 295 -5.25 2.43 0.32
C TYR A 295 -6.75 2.07 0.24
N ILE A 296 -7.31 2.06 -0.97
CA ILE A 296 -8.71 1.70 -1.21
C ILE A 296 -8.96 0.23 -0.84
N ALA A 297 -8.11 -0.69 -1.31
CA ALA A 297 -8.31 -2.12 -1.09
C ALA A 297 -8.29 -2.51 0.40
N PHE A 298 -7.36 -1.96 1.17
CA PHE A 298 -7.16 -2.30 2.58
C PHE A 298 -7.94 -1.40 3.55
N SER A 299 -8.74 -0.46 3.05
CA SER A 299 -9.70 0.31 3.86
C SER A 299 -11.12 -0.27 3.81
N PHE A 300 -11.33 -1.35 3.07
CA PHE A 300 -12.62 -2.03 2.95
C PHE A 300 -13.09 -2.58 4.30
N LYS A 301 -14.23 -2.12 4.79
CA LYS A 301 -14.78 -2.57 6.06
C LYS A 301 -16.25 -2.97 5.92
N PRO A 302 -16.61 -4.25 6.14
CA PRO A 302 -18.01 -4.63 6.25
C PRO A 302 -18.62 -4.01 7.51
N ILE A 303 -19.89 -3.65 7.42
CA ILE A 303 -20.71 -3.10 8.50
C ILE A 303 -21.59 -4.24 9.00
N TRP A 304 -21.49 -4.52 10.30
CA TRP A 304 -22.27 -5.52 11.01
C TRP A 304 -23.16 -4.87 12.07
#